data_AF-A0A835N4V2-F1
#
_entry.id   AF-A0A835N4V2-F1
#
_cell.length_a   1.000
_cell.length_b   1.000
_cell.length_c   1.000
_cell.angle_alpha   90.00
_cell.angle_beta   90.00
_cell.angle_gamma   90.00
#
_symmetry.space_group_name_H-M   'P 1'
#
loop_
_entity.id
_entity.type
_entity.pdbx_description
1 polymer ?
#
loop_
_entity_poly.entity_id
_entity_poly.type
_entity_poly.pdbx_seq_one_letter_code
_entity_poly.pdbx_strand_id
1 'polypeptide(L)'
;MQFVILIKLYCFAGQAVAKFCAKYLHQQVLRQESYLSGNLGTSLQKAFLRMDEMMRGQRGWRELASLGDNIEKVSGMIEGLIWSPRRGQVNGSLDDWPSEEGPHSSFHGPTSGSTACVAIIQNNQLVVANAGDSRCVISRKGQVFLFPLF
;
A
#
# COMPACT_ATOMS: atom_id res chain seq x y z
N MET A 1 -2.99 9.25 19.88
CA MET A 1 -1.62 9.02 19.37
C MET A 1 -1.62 9.28 17.87
N GLN A 2 -0.90 10.30 17.41
CA GLN A 2 -0.87 10.66 15.99
C GLN A 2 0.30 9.93 15.33
N PHE A 3 0.00 8.88 14.57
CA PHE A 3 0.96 8.26 13.67
C PHE A 3 0.72 8.80 12.26
N VAL A 4 1.79 9.05 11.51
CA VAL A 4 1.70 9.50 10.11
C VAL A 4 2.28 8.39 9.25
N ILE A 5 1.46 7.83 8.37
CA ILE A 5 1.89 6.86 7.36
C ILE A 5 1.90 7.60 6.02
N LEU A 6 3.10 7.78 5.46
CA LEU A 6 3.27 8.30 4.10
C LEU A 6 3.58 7.12 3.19
N ILE A 7 2.78 6.92 2.16
CA ILE A 7 2.95 5.86 1.17
C ILE A 7 3.14 6.54 -0.18
N LYS A 8 4.31 6.33 -0.79
CA LYS A 8 4.57 6.70 -2.18
C LYS A 8 4.55 5.44 -3.02
N LEU A 9 3.66 5.41 -4.01
CA LEU A 9 3.53 4.32 -4.96
C LEU A 9 3.90 4.82 -6.34
N TYR A 10 4.67 4.01 -7.06
CA TYR A 10 4.97 4.26 -8.45
C TYR A 10 4.58 3.03 -9.26
N CYS A 11 3.76 3.24 -10.27
CA CYS A 11 3.18 2.19 -11.10
C CYS A 11 4.12 1.86 -12.28
N PHE A 12 4.21 0.56 -12.63
CA PHE A 12 4.79 0.11 -13.89
C PHE A 12 3.75 -0.74 -14.64
N ALA A 13 3.45 -0.36 -15.90
CA ALA A 13 2.53 -1.07 -16.80
C ALA A 13 1.05 -1.18 -16.34
N GLY A 14 0.55 -0.29 -15.47
CA GLY A 14 -0.88 -0.20 -15.13
C GLY A 14 -1.18 0.20 -13.68
N GLN A 15 -2.13 1.11 -13.46
CA GLN A 15 -2.35 1.73 -12.14
C GLN A 15 -3.15 0.89 -11.14
N ALA A 16 -3.67 -0.28 -11.54
CA ALA A 16 -4.53 -1.10 -10.69
C ALA A 16 -3.82 -1.55 -9.40
N VAL A 17 -2.59 -2.06 -9.50
CA VAL A 17 -1.80 -2.51 -8.34
C VAL A 17 -1.45 -1.34 -7.42
N ALA A 18 -1.05 -0.20 -7.96
CA ALA A 18 -0.79 0.99 -7.16
C ALA A 18 -2.05 1.46 -6.40
N LYS A 19 -3.22 1.48 -7.05
CA LYS A 19 -4.48 1.81 -6.37
C LYS A 19 -4.83 0.79 -5.29
N PHE A 20 -4.60 -0.49 -5.54
CA PHE A 20 -4.83 -1.56 -4.58
C PHE A 20 -3.95 -1.37 -3.33
N CYS A 21 -2.65 -1.11 -3.52
CA CYS A 21 -1.73 -0.80 -2.43
C CYS A 21 -2.14 0.45 -1.65
N ALA A 22 -2.54 1.53 -2.32
CA ALA A 22 -3.01 2.74 -1.64
C ALA A 22 -4.23 2.46 -0.74
N LYS A 23 -5.15 1.60 -1.20
CA LYS A 23 -6.39 1.25 -0.52
C LYS A 23 -6.17 0.36 0.70
N TYR A 24 -5.28 -0.63 0.64
CA TYR A 24 -5.20 -1.67 1.68
C TYR A 24 -3.91 -1.68 2.51
N LEU A 25 -2.78 -1.20 2.00
CA LEU A 25 -1.47 -1.37 2.67
C LEU A 25 -1.45 -0.76 4.08
N HIS A 26 -2.00 0.44 4.25
CA HIS A 26 -2.06 1.09 5.56
C HIS A 26 -2.90 0.29 6.58
N GLN A 27 -3.98 -0.37 6.13
CA GLN A 27 -4.80 -1.20 6.99
C GLN A 27 -4.06 -2.48 7.38
N GLN A 28 -3.35 -3.10 6.43
CA GLN A 28 -2.57 -4.31 6.70
C GLN A 28 -1.46 -4.04 7.73
N VAL A 29 -0.76 -2.91 7.64
CA VAL A 29 0.24 -2.50 8.65
C VAL A 29 -0.39 -2.41 10.05
N LEU A 30 -1.54 -1.75 10.17
CA LEU A 30 -2.20 -1.53 11.47
C LEU A 30 -2.78 -2.80 12.08
N ARG A 31 -3.12 -3.80 11.24
CA ARG A 31 -3.68 -5.09 11.68
C ARG A 31 -2.64 -6.06 12.23
N GLN A 32 -1.36 -5.89 11.89
CA GLN A 32 -0.33 -6.82 12.36
C GLN A 32 -0.11 -6.72 13.86
N GLU A 33 0.00 -7.86 14.55
CA GLU A 33 0.35 -7.90 15.97
C GLU A 33 1.70 -7.23 16.27
N SER A 34 2.64 -7.31 15.32
CA SER A 34 3.95 -6.65 15.46
C SER A 34 3.85 -5.12 15.47
N TYR A 35 2.77 -4.54 14.94
CA TYR A 35 2.51 -3.11 15.08
C TYR A 35 2.13 -2.77 16.54
N LEU A 36 1.29 -3.60 17.17
CA LEU A 36 0.87 -3.42 18.55
C LEU A 36 2.02 -3.59 19.55
N SER A 37 2.97 -4.49 19.26
CA SER A 37 4.19 -4.65 20.06
C SER A 37 5.26 -3.58 19.78
N GLY A 38 4.98 -2.60 18.91
CA GLY A 38 5.90 -1.51 18.56
C GLY A 38 6.99 -1.89 17.56
N ASN A 39 7.00 -3.13 17.05
CA ASN A 39 7.91 -3.57 16.00
C ASN A 39 7.37 -3.20 14.61
N LEU A 40 7.54 -1.92 14.28
CA LEU A 40 7.13 -1.35 13.00
C LEU A 40 7.79 -2.02 11.78
N GLY A 41 9.06 -2.41 11.90
CA GLY A 41 9.80 -3.06 10.81
C GLY A 41 9.18 -4.40 10.41
N THR A 42 8.94 -5.29 11.38
CA THR A 42 8.26 -6.56 11.12
C THR A 42 6.82 -6.36 10.66
N SER A 43 6.10 -5.36 11.19
CA SER A 43 4.75 -5.03 10.72
C SER A 43 4.74 -4.65 9.23
N LEU A 44 5.64 -3.76 8.80
CA LEU A 44 5.77 -3.37 7.40
C LEU A 44 6.13 -4.57 6.52
N GLN A 45 7.12 -5.38 6.91
CA GLN A 45 7.49 -6.57 6.14
C GLN A 45 6.31 -7.53 5.93
N LYS A 46 5.59 -7.86 7.02
CA LYS A 46 4.41 -8.72 6.96
C LYS A 46 3.30 -8.10 6.13
N ALA A 47 3.09 -6.78 6.23
CA ALA A 47 2.08 -6.09 5.45
C ALA A 47 2.38 -6.14 3.95
N PHE A 48 3.63 -5.93 3.52
CA PHE A 48 4.01 -6.02 2.11
C PHE A 48 3.78 -7.42 1.54
N LEU A 49 4.23 -8.46 2.25
CA LEU A 49 3.98 -9.85 1.84
C LEU A 49 2.48 -10.17 1.80
N ARG A 50 1.73 -9.69 2.78
CA ARG A 50 0.27 -9.87 2.83
C ARG A 50 -0.42 -9.20 1.65
N MET A 51 0.06 -8.04 1.19
CA MET A 51 -0.48 -7.38 0.00
C MET A 51 -0.32 -8.27 -1.25
N ASP A 52 0.82 -8.94 -1.41
CA ASP A 52 1.06 -9.86 -2.53
C ASP A 52 0.12 -11.08 -2.48
N GLU A 53 -0.06 -11.67 -1.29
CA GLU A 53 -1.04 -12.75 -1.09
C GLU A 53 -2.46 -12.31 -1.43
N MET A 54 -2.87 -11.13 -0.95
CA MET A 54 -4.21 -10.59 -1.19
C MET A 54 -4.47 -10.42 -2.69
N MET A 55 -3.49 -9.94 -3.44
CA MET A 55 -3.60 -9.74 -4.89
C MET A 55 -3.75 -11.04 -5.68
N ARG A 56 -3.20 -12.15 -5.21
CA ARG A 56 -3.29 -13.46 -5.88
C ARG A 56 -4.61 -14.17 -5.62
N GLY A 57 -5.34 -13.81 -4.57
CA GLY A 57 -6.62 -14.42 -4.22
C GLY A 57 -7.78 -14.02 -5.14
N GLN A 58 -8.86 -14.81 -5.12
CA GLN A 58 -10.10 -14.57 -5.89
C GLN A 58 -10.68 -13.15 -5.68
N ARG A 59 -10.70 -12.67 -4.42
CA ARG A 59 -11.17 -11.33 -4.08
C ARG A 59 -10.20 -10.24 -4.60
N GLY A 60 -8.89 -10.52 -4.56
CA GLY A 60 -7.86 -9.62 -5.08
C GLY A 60 -8.00 -9.41 -6.57
N TRP A 61 -8.19 -10.49 -7.33
CA TRP A 61 -8.45 -10.42 -8.77
C TRP A 61 -9.64 -9.51 -9.12
N ARG A 62 -10.78 -9.68 -8.43
CA ARG A 62 -11.98 -8.85 -8.65
C ARG A 62 -11.75 -7.37 -8.33
N GLU A 63 -11.07 -7.08 -7.23
CA GLU A 63 -10.71 -5.71 -6.85
C GLU A 63 -9.75 -5.10 -7.87
N LEU A 64 -8.75 -5.84 -8.33
CA LEU A 64 -7.78 -5.39 -9.33
C LEU A 64 -8.45 -5.08 -10.67
N ALA A 65 -9.40 -5.91 -11.13
CA ALA A 65 -10.18 -5.66 -12.33
C ALA A 65 -10.97 -4.33 -12.21
N SER A 66 -11.70 -4.15 -11.12
CA SER A 66 -12.47 -2.92 -10.85
C SER A 66 -11.60 -1.65 -10.78
N LEU A 67 -10.40 -1.76 -10.20
CA LEU A 67 -9.45 -0.65 -10.12
C LEU A 67 -8.77 -0.33 -11.46
N GLY A 68 -8.64 -1.33 -12.34
CA GLY A 68 -8.12 -1.21 -13.71
C GLY A 68 -9.09 -0.50 -14.66
N ASP A 69 -10.38 -0.85 -14.60
CA ASP A 69 -11.41 -0.33 -15.53
C ASP A 69 -11.70 1.18 -15.38
N ASN A 70 -11.31 1.78 -14.24
CA ASN A 70 -11.43 3.22 -14.01
C ASN A 70 -10.49 4.09 -14.88
N ILE A 71 -9.69 3.49 -15.78
CA ILE A 71 -8.85 4.22 -16.74
C ILE A 71 -9.70 4.89 -17.84
N GLU A 72 -10.76 4.26 -18.33
CA GLU A 72 -11.52 4.84 -19.47
C GLU A 72 -12.39 6.04 -19.07
N LYS A 73 -12.90 6.09 -17.82
CA LYS A 73 -13.73 7.22 -17.35
C LYS A 73 -12.96 8.43 -16.82
N VAL A 74 -11.66 8.29 -16.51
CA VAL A 74 -10.86 9.32 -15.81
C VAL A 74 -9.75 9.91 -16.71
N SER A 75 -9.65 9.48 -17.98
CA SER A 75 -8.75 10.16 -18.93
C SER A 75 -9.23 11.59 -19.30
N GLY A 76 -10.45 11.99 -18.91
CA GLY A 76 -11.02 13.31 -19.19
C GLY A 76 -10.82 14.38 -18.11
N MET A 77 -10.18 14.07 -16.98
CA MET A 77 -9.93 15.05 -15.90
C MET A 77 -8.46 15.02 -15.54
N ILE A 78 -7.69 15.82 -16.26
CA ILE A 78 -6.24 15.99 -16.11
C ILE A 78 -5.96 16.90 -14.90
N GLU A 79 -4.84 16.62 -14.23
CA GLU A 79 -4.08 17.46 -13.30
C GLU A 79 -4.62 17.70 -11.87
N GLY A 80 -3.78 17.28 -10.91
CA GLY A 80 -3.51 18.09 -9.73
C GLY A 80 -4.56 18.10 -8.64
N LEU A 81 -4.79 16.97 -7.96
CA LEU A 81 -5.46 17.00 -6.66
C LEU A 81 -4.74 16.11 -5.64
N ILE A 82 -4.11 16.79 -4.69
CA ILE A 82 -3.81 16.33 -3.33
C ILE A 82 -4.97 15.44 -2.89
N TRP A 83 -4.70 14.14 -2.67
CA TRP A 83 -5.69 13.20 -2.13
C TRP A 83 -6.11 13.67 -0.74
N SER A 84 -7.16 14.48 -0.70
CA SER A 84 -7.85 14.86 0.52
C SER A 84 -8.81 13.71 0.85
N PRO A 85 -8.73 13.10 2.04
CA PRO A 85 -9.62 12.01 2.39
C PRO A 85 -11.02 12.59 2.63
N ARG A 86 -11.87 12.61 1.60
CA ARG A 86 -13.31 12.77 1.82
C ARG A 86 -13.82 11.48 2.43
N ARG A 87 -13.96 11.56 3.75
CA ARG A 87 -14.66 10.70 4.70
C ARG A 87 -15.88 10.00 4.07
N GLY A 88 -15.64 8.85 3.44
CA GLY A 88 -16.66 7.82 3.24
C GLY A 88 -16.83 7.09 4.57
N GLN A 89 -18.07 6.97 5.01
CA GLN A 89 -18.46 6.26 6.22
C GLN A 89 -18.13 4.77 6.04
N VAL A 90 -16.93 4.36 6.45
CA VAL A 90 -16.54 2.95 6.51
C VAL A 90 -17.18 2.39 7.77
N ASN A 91 -18.32 1.74 7.60
CA ASN A 91 -18.84 0.85 8.63
C ASN A 91 -17.71 -0.14 8.96
N GLY A 92 -17.31 -0.18 10.23
CA GLY A 92 -16.23 -1.02 10.76
C GLY A 92 -16.60 -2.50 10.76
N SER A 93 -16.94 -3.03 9.57
CA SER A 93 -16.83 -4.46 9.31
C SER A 93 -15.36 -4.79 9.41
N LEU A 94 -15.02 -5.62 10.39
CA LEU A 94 -13.81 -6.40 10.42
C LEU A 94 -13.74 -7.14 9.08
N ASP A 95 -13.07 -6.53 8.11
CA ASP A 95 -12.97 -7.02 6.74
C ASP A 95 -11.99 -8.21 6.79
N ASP A 96 -12.47 -9.32 7.34
CA ASP A 96 -11.77 -10.58 7.40
C ASP A 96 -11.55 -10.98 5.93
N TRP A 97 -10.30 -11.12 5.54
CA TRP A 97 -9.92 -11.47 4.17
C TRP A 97 -9.51 -12.95 4.19
N PRO A 98 -10.48 -13.89 4.26
CA PRO A 98 -10.17 -15.31 4.28
C PRO A 98 -9.50 -15.71 2.97
N SER A 99 -8.66 -16.75 3.05
CA SER A 99 -8.10 -17.41 1.87
C SER A 99 -9.22 -18.14 1.15
N GLU A 100 -9.89 -17.45 0.23
CA GLU A 100 -10.97 -18.03 -0.58
C GLU A 100 -10.37 -18.73 -1.80
N GLU A 101 -10.45 -20.06 -1.84
CA GLU A 101 -10.17 -20.85 -3.04
C GLU A 101 -11.35 -20.72 -4.01
N GLY A 102 -11.20 -19.86 -5.01
CA GLY A 102 -12.21 -19.63 -6.06
C GLY A 102 -11.86 -20.30 -7.39
N PRO A 103 -12.78 -20.30 -8.37
CA PRO A 103 -12.58 -20.88 -9.70
C PRO A 103 -11.46 -20.21 -10.53
N HIS A 104 -10.86 -19.11 -10.05
CA HIS A 104 -9.62 -18.53 -10.59
C HIS A 104 -8.37 -18.96 -9.82
N SER A 105 -8.31 -20.19 -9.30
CA SER A 105 -7.12 -20.76 -8.64
C SER A 105 -5.87 -20.79 -9.54
N SER A 106 -6.03 -20.62 -10.86
CA SER A 106 -4.95 -20.45 -11.84
C SER A 106 -4.50 -18.99 -12.04
N PHE A 107 -5.05 -18.03 -11.31
CA PHE A 107 -4.59 -16.65 -11.37
C PHE A 107 -3.23 -16.50 -10.66
N HIS A 108 -2.17 -16.35 -11.46
CA HIS A 108 -0.81 -16.20 -10.94
C HIS A 108 -0.53 -14.84 -10.29
N GLY A 109 -1.47 -13.90 -10.35
CA GLY A 109 -1.32 -12.51 -9.91
C GLY A 109 -1.42 -11.51 -11.06
N PRO A 110 -1.44 -10.20 -10.75
CA PRO A 110 -1.54 -9.15 -11.76
C PRO A 110 -0.35 -9.17 -12.73
N THR A 111 -0.59 -8.80 -13.99
CA THR A 111 0.45 -8.66 -15.03
C THR A 111 1.21 -7.32 -14.96
N SER A 112 0.83 -6.45 -14.02
CA SER A 112 1.47 -5.16 -13.73
C SER A 112 1.91 -5.12 -12.27
N GLY A 113 2.75 -4.14 -11.92
CA GLY A 113 3.29 -4.00 -10.57
C GLY A 113 3.36 -2.55 -10.10
N SER A 114 3.75 -2.37 -8.84
CA SER A 114 4.03 -1.07 -8.25
C SER A 114 5.27 -1.17 -7.38
N THR A 115 6.10 -0.13 -7.39
CA THR A 115 7.06 0.10 -6.31
C THR A 115 6.36 0.83 -5.17
N ALA A 116 6.86 0.65 -3.95
CA ALA A 116 6.27 1.22 -2.75
C ALA A 116 7.36 1.67 -1.78
N CYS A 117 7.34 2.96 -1.44
CA CYS A 117 8.17 3.54 -0.40
C CYS A 117 7.26 4.07 0.71
N VAL A 118 7.36 3.48 1.90
CA VAL A 118 6.50 3.77 3.06
C VAL A 118 7.35 4.36 4.18
N ALA A 119 6.90 5.47 4.75
CA ALA A 119 7.47 6.06 5.95
C ALA A 119 6.42 6.11 7.05
N ILE A 120 6.76 5.56 8.22
CA ILE A 120 5.92 5.59 9.42
C ILE A 120 6.63 6.39 10.50
N ILE A 121 5.93 7.40 11.04
CA ILE A 121 6.39 8.15 12.20
C ILE A 121 5.52 7.80 13.38
N GLN A 122 6.14 7.26 14.44
CA GLN A 122 5.48 6.92 15.70
C GLN A 122 6.48 7.06 16.84
N ASN A 123 6.06 7.62 17.99
CA ASN A 123 6.87 7.69 19.21
C ASN A 123 8.28 8.26 18.98
N ASN A 124 8.39 9.31 18.16
CA ASN A 124 9.65 9.95 17.79
C ASN A 124 10.64 9.04 17.03
N GLN A 125 10.17 7.92 16.50
CA GLN A 125 10.87 7.04 15.57
C GLN A 125 10.32 7.22 14.15
N LEU A 126 11.22 7.22 13.18
CA LEU A 126 10.90 7.17 11.75
C LEU A 126 11.39 5.83 11.22
N VAL A 127 10.48 5.03 10.68
CA VAL A 127 10.80 3.77 10.00
C VAL A 127 10.42 3.91 8.54
N VAL A 128 11.34 3.52 7.65
CA VAL A 128 11.13 3.51 6.20
C VAL A 128 11.25 2.09 5.70
N ALA A 129 10.27 1.64 4.92
CA ALA A 129 10.31 0.39 4.16
C ALA A 129 10.15 0.71 2.68
N ASN A 130 11.00 0.10 1.84
CA ASN A 130 10.96 0.29 0.41
C ASN A 130 10.99 -1.05 -0.32
N ALA A 131 10.13 -1.20 -1.33
CA ALA A 131 10.16 -2.29 -2.29
C ALA A 131 10.20 -1.70 -3.70
N GLY A 132 11.31 -1.93 -4.40
CA GLY A 132 11.58 -1.39 -5.74
C GLY A 132 12.68 -0.32 -5.74
N ASP A 133 12.69 0.52 -6.77
CA ASP A 133 13.76 1.51 -7.06
C ASP A 133 13.48 2.92 -6.49
N SER A 134 12.33 3.11 -5.83
CA SER A 134 12.02 4.34 -5.10
C SER A 134 13.05 4.61 -3.99
N ARG A 135 13.22 5.89 -3.65
CA ARG A 135 14.18 6.33 -2.62
C ARG A 135 13.51 7.25 -1.61
N CYS A 136 13.87 7.07 -0.33
CA CYS A 136 13.49 7.98 0.74
C CYS A 136 14.69 8.85 1.15
N VAL A 137 14.45 10.15 1.20
CA VAL A 137 15.43 11.16 1.56
C VAL A 137 14.88 11.97 2.73
N ILE A 138 15.68 12.14 3.79
CA ILE A 138 15.35 13.00 4.93
C ILE A 138 16.36 14.14 5.02
N SER A 139 15.86 15.36 5.24
CA SER A 139 16.70 16.53 5.53
C SER A 139 16.60 16.91 7.00
N ARG A 140 17.74 17.13 7.65
CA ARG A 140 17.81 17.60 9.04
C ARG A 140 18.94 18.60 9.18
N LYS A 141 18.62 19.82 9.64
CA LYS A 141 19.58 20.91 9.86
C LYS A 141 20.46 21.21 8.62
N GLY A 142 19.86 21.22 7.43
CA GLY A 142 20.56 21.48 6.18
C GLY A 142 21.40 20.33 5.63
N GLN A 143 21.39 19.16 6.28
CA GLN A 143 22.04 17.94 5.81
C GLN A 143 21.02 16.94 5.27
N VAL A 144 21.41 16.21 4.23
CA VAL A 144 20.58 15.22 3.54
C VAL A 144 21.05 13.82 3.91
N PHE A 145 20.12 12.96 4.34
CA PHE A 145 20.37 11.55 4.61
C PHE A 145 19.51 10.71 3.66
N LEU A 146 20.15 9.75 3.00
CA LEU A 146 19.48 8.75 2.16
C LEU A 146 19.21 7.51 3.01
N PHE A 147 17.98 7.01 3.01
CA PHE A 147 17.71 5.71 3.61
C PHE A 147 18.31 4.61 2.73
N PRO A 148 19.19 3.74 3.26
CA PRO A 148 19.78 2.66 2.49
C PRO A 148 18.72 1.65 2.07
N LEU A 149 18.83 1.19 0.82
CA LEU A 149 18.14 0.01 0.31
C LEU A 149 18.98 -1.19 0.75
N PHE A 150 18.47 -2.03 1.66
CA PHE A 150 19.05 -3.33 1.96
C PHE A 150 18.26 -4.41 1.21
#